data_AF-A0A7C4VK28-F1
#
_entry.id   AF-A0A7C4VK28-F1
#
_cell.length_a   1.000
_cell.length_b   1.000
_cell.length_c   1.000
_cell.angle_alpha   90.00
_cell.angle_beta   90.00
_cell.angle_gamma   90.00
#
_symmetry.space_group_name_H-M   'P 1'
#
loop_
_entity.id
_entity.type
_entity.pdbx_description
1 polymer ?
#
loop_
_entity_poly.entity_id
_entity_poly.type
_entity_poly.pdbx_seq_one_letter_code
_entity_poly.pdbx_strand_id
1 'polypeptide(L)'
;MDISAKVESIKYTPTMAKKNFSAYHIGDLEKALSQDGTFLLTVDNNNKFAMSWWVSAKRTRSYPYARVYDSFGFKGKRITIIPICKDV
;
A
#
# COMPACT_ATOMS: atom_id res chain seq x y z
N MET A 1 -35.18 17.66 21.33
CA MET A 1 -35.58 17.06 20.03
C MET A 1 -34.44 16.14 19.65
N ASP A 2 -34.67 14.84 19.72
CA ASP A 2 -33.63 13.83 19.47
C ASP A 2 -33.73 13.32 18.03
N ILE A 3 -32.66 13.54 17.25
CA ILE A 3 -32.54 13.08 15.87
C ILE A 3 -31.48 12.00 15.84
N SER A 4 -31.90 10.77 15.53
CA SER A 4 -31.00 9.63 15.36
C SER A 4 -31.07 9.11 13.92
N ALA A 5 -29.90 8.89 13.30
CA ALA A 5 -29.79 8.28 11.97
C ALA A 5 -28.81 7.08 12.01
N LYS A 6 -29.13 6.00 11.30
CA LYS A 6 -28.32 4.79 11.20
C LYS A 6 -27.62 4.76 9.84
N VAL A 7 -26.30 4.69 9.82
CA VAL A 7 -25.53 4.53 8.58
C VAL A 7 -25.58 3.06 8.16
N GLU A 8 -26.25 2.76 7.04
CA GLU A 8 -26.41 1.38 6.55
C GLU A 8 -25.15 0.83 5.88
N SER A 9 -24.52 1.61 4.99
CA SER A 9 -23.30 1.20 4.32
C SER A 9 -22.48 2.39 3.82
N ILE A 10 -21.16 2.30 3.97
CA ILE A 10 -20.20 3.29 3.45
C ILE A 10 -19.57 2.69 2.18
N LYS A 11 -19.79 3.32 1.04
CA LYS A 11 -19.11 2.96 -0.23
C LYS A 11 -17.94 3.92 -0.45
N TYR A 12 -16.72 3.39 -0.38
CA TYR A 12 -15.50 4.14 -0.64
C TYR A 12 -14.87 3.73 -1.98
N THR A 13 -14.68 4.71 -2.87
CA THR A 13 -14.01 4.52 -4.16
C THR A 13 -12.81 5.46 -4.24
N PRO A 14 -11.57 4.95 -4.12
CA PRO A 14 -10.39 5.79 -4.22
C PRO A 14 -10.18 6.26 -5.67
N THR A 15 -10.12 7.57 -5.89
CA THR A 15 -10.00 8.17 -7.24
C THR A 15 -8.55 8.31 -7.70
N MET A 16 -7.61 8.50 -6.78
CA MET A 16 -6.18 8.71 -7.06
C MET A 16 -5.32 7.48 -6.82
N ALA A 17 -5.93 6.32 -6.57
CA ALA A 17 -5.16 5.10 -6.34
C ALA A 17 -4.68 4.48 -7.66
N LYS A 18 -3.54 3.79 -7.59
CA LYS A 18 -2.98 3.00 -8.68
C LYS A 18 -3.97 1.90 -9.06
N LYS A 19 -4.34 1.84 -10.33
CA LYS A 19 -5.31 0.85 -10.85
C LYS A 19 -4.65 -0.49 -11.20
N ASN A 20 -3.43 -0.44 -11.72
CA ASN A 20 -2.68 -1.60 -12.19
C ASN A 20 -1.44 -1.80 -11.33
N PHE A 21 -1.23 -3.01 -10.85
CA PHE A 21 -0.05 -3.37 -10.08
C PHE A 21 0.73 -4.46 -10.81
N SER A 22 2.03 -4.29 -10.89
CA SER A 22 2.95 -5.39 -11.17
C SER A 22 2.83 -6.43 -10.05
N ALA A 23 2.80 -7.71 -10.43
CA ALA A 23 2.68 -8.82 -9.50
C ALA A 23 4.01 -9.55 -9.41
N TYR A 24 4.49 -9.75 -8.18
CA TYR A 24 5.73 -10.44 -7.89
C TYR A 24 5.48 -11.56 -6.89
N HIS A 25 6.28 -12.63 -7.00
CA HIS A 25 6.32 -13.68 -5.99
C HIS A 25 7.23 -13.26 -4.83
N ILE A 26 7.00 -13.79 -3.63
CA ILE A 26 7.83 -13.51 -2.45
C ILE A 26 9.32 -13.81 -2.66
N GLY A 27 9.64 -14.79 -3.49
CA GLY A 27 11.02 -15.12 -3.88
C GLY A 27 11.74 -14.01 -4.66
N ASP A 28 10.98 -13.14 -5.35
CA ASP A 28 11.51 -12.04 -6.17
C ASP A 28 11.40 -10.67 -5.48
N LEU A 29 11.30 -10.67 -4.14
CA LEU A 29 11.05 -9.47 -3.34
C LEU A 29 12.10 -8.38 -3.58
N GLU A 30 13.38 -8.73 -3.66
CA GLU A 30 14.47 -7.78 -3.90
C GLU A 30 14.32 -7.06 -5.25
N LYS A 31 13.97 -7.81 -6.30
CA LYS A 31 13.68 -7.26 -7.62
C LYS A 31 12.45 -6.34 -7.58
N ALA A 32 11.39 -6.75 -6.88
CA ALA A 32 10.19 -5.95 -6.74
C ALA A 32 10.46 -4.60 -6.04
N LEU A 33 11.26 -4.61 -4.97
CA LEU A 33 11.65 -3.40 -4.23
C LEU A 33 12.48 -2.45 -5.11
N SER A 34 13.42 -2.97 -5.90
CA SER A 34 14.26 -2.12 -6.77
C SER A 34 13.51 -1.51 -7.95
N GLN A 35 12.46 -2.16 -8.46
CA GLN A 35 11.72 -1.71 -9.65
C GLN A 35 10.50 -0.86 -9.31
N ASP A 36 9.74 -1.22 -8.27
CA ASP A 36 8.44 -0.62 -7.98
C ASP A 36 8.32 -0.12 -6.54
N GLY A 37 7.69 1.05 -6.37
CA GLY A 37 7.35 1.60 -5.05
C GLY A 37 6.12 0.95 -4.40
N THR A 38 5.17 0.48 -5.23
CA THR A 38 3.94 -0.18 -4.82
C THR A 38 3.56 -1.27 -5.83
N PHE A 39 3.38 -2.50 -5.36
CA PHE A 39 3.16 -3.70 -6.17
C PHE A 39 2.32 -4.76 -5.43
N LEU A 40 1.89 -5.79 -6.16
CA LEU A 40 1.23 -6.96 -5.58
C LEU A 40 2.26 -8.04 -5.25
N LEU A 41 2.27 -8.47 -4.00
CA LEU A 41 3.10 -9.55 -3.51
C LEU A 41 2.25 -10.80 -3.31
N THR A 42 2.63 -11.89 -3.99
CA THR A 42 2.04 -13.21 -3.82
C THR A 42 2.97 -14.04 -2.94
N VAL A 43 2.50 -14.38 -1.74
CA VAL A 43 3.25 -15.22 -0.79
C VAL A 43 2.97 -16.69 -1.05
N ASP A 44 1.69 -17.02 -1.25
CA ASP A 44 1.19 -18.34 -1.62
C ASP A 44 0.08 -18.20 -2.66
N ASN A 45 -0.41 -19.31 -3.21
CA ASN A 45 -1.51 -19.31 -4.19
C ASN A 45 -2.77 -18.52 -3.73
N ASN A 46 -3.03 -18.48 -2.42
CA ASN A 46 -4.21 -17.80 -1.86
C ASN A 46 -3.88 -16.44 -1.20
N ASN A 47 -2.62 -16.14 -0.96
CA ASN A 47 -2.22 -14.99 -0.14
C ASN A 47 -1.58 -13.90 -1.02
N LYS A 48 -2.39 -12.90 -1.36
CA LYS A 48 -1.97 -11.71 -2.12
C LYS A 48 -2.13 -10.44 -1.31
N PHE A 49 -1.10 -9.61 -1.34
CA PHE A 49 -1.04 -8.35 -0.61
C PHE A 49 -0.64 -7.22 -1.55
N ALA A 50 -1.22 -6.04 -1.40
CA ALA A 50 -0.63 -4.84 -1.97
C ALA A 50 0.44 -4.32 -1.02
N MET A 51 1.69 -4.32 -1.47
CA MET A 51 2.82 -3.85 -0.68
C MET A 51 3.29 -2.51 -1.22
N SER A 52 3.51 -1.57 -0.31
CA SER A 52 4.18 -0.29 -0.59
C SER A 52 5.41 -0.16 0.30
N TRP A 53 6.47 0.48 -0.20
CA TRP A 53 7.69 0.62 0.58
C TRP A 53 8.30 2.01 0.40
N TRP A 54 8.97 2.48 1.44
CA TRP A 54 9.63 3.79 1.48
C TRP A 54 11.13 3.59 1.27
N VAL A 55 11.74 4.34 0.34
CA VAL A 55 13.17 4.17 0.00
C VAL A 55 14.09 4.57 1.14
N SER A 56 13.68 5.53 1.97
CA SER A 56 14.49 6.07 3.05
C SER A 56 13.60 6.53 4.20
N ALA A 57 14.16 6.54 5.41
CA ALA A 57 13.54 7.12 6.59
C ALA A 57 13.38 8.64 6.47
N LYS A 58 14.18 9.27 5.59
CA LYS A 58 14.10 10.70 5.32
C LYS A 58 12.86 11.02 4.49
N ARG A 59 12.02 11.92 4.99
CA ARG A 59 10.80 12.41 4.32
C ARG A 59 11.08 13.36 3.14
N THR A 60 12.14 13.14 2.37
CA THR A 60 12.54 14.05 1.29
C THR A 60 12.49 13.42 -0.10
N ARG A 61 11.81 14.15 -1.00
CA ARG A 61 11.75 14.06 -2.47
C ARG A 61 11.13 12.82 -3.12
N SER A 62 11.14 11.65 -2.48
CA SER A 62 10.25 10.55 -2.88
C SER A 62 9.08 10.54 -1.91
N TYR A 63 7.93 11.13 -2.30
CA TYR A 63 6.75 11.28 -1.44
C TYR A 63 6.31 9.90 -0.93
N PRO A 64 6.63 9.53 0.33
CA PRO A 64 6.37 8.18 0.81
C PRO A 64 4.86 7.95 0.98
N TYR A 65 4.14 9.05 1.14
CA TYR A 65 2.70 9.12 1.31
C TYR A 65 1.92 8.74 0.04
N ALA A 66 2.40 9.12 -1.15
CA ALA A 66 1.76 8.77 -2.41
C ALA A 66 1.73 7.24 -2.63
N ARG A 67 2.83 6.55 -2.27
CA ARG A 67 2.94 5.09 -2.40
C ARG A 67 1.95 4.33 -1.52
N VAL A 68 1.63 4.86 -0.34
CA VAL A 68 0.62 4.29 0.55
C VAL A 68 -0.76 4.41 -0.09
N TYR A 69 -1.09 5.58 -0.65
CA TYR A 69 -2.36 5.76 -1.36
C TYR A 69 -2.48 4.91 -2.62
N ASP A 70 -1.38 4.67 -3.32
CA ASP A 70 -1.39 3.76 -4.47
C ASP A 70 -1.91 2.38 -4.09
N SER A 71 -1.60 1.89 -2.89
CA SER A 71 -2.08 0.58 -2.41
C SER A 71 -3.60 0.53 -2.18
N PHE A 72 -4.29 1.67 -2.10
CA PHE A 72 -5.73 1.71 -1.83
C PHE A 72 -6.57 1.24 -3.02
N GLY A 73 -5.97 1.14 -4.20
CA GLY A 73 -6.61 0.54 -5.38
C GLY A 73 -6.85 -0.96 -5.21
N PHE A 74 -6.16 -1.61 -4.27
CA PHE A 74 -6.34 -3.01 -3.93
C PHE A 74 -7.34 -3.17 -2.78
N LYS A 75 -8.38 -4.00 -3.00
CA LYS A 75 -9.44 -4.27 -2.03
C LYS A 75 -9.09 -5.29 -0.94
N GLY A 76 -7.87 -5.83 -0.93
CA GLY A 76 -7.41 -6.83 0.02
C GLY A 76 -6.51 -6.29 1.13
N LYS A 77 -5.71 -7.19 1.72
CA LYS A 77 -4.72 -6.83 2.73
C LYS A 77 -3.62 -5.97 2.12
N ARG A 78 -3.18 -4.96 2.86
CA ARG A 78 -2.19 -3.96 2.44
C ARG A 78 -1.06 -3.92 3.46
N ILE A 79 0.17 -3.80 2.99
CA ILE A 79 1.38 -3.77 3.82
C ILE A 79 2.21 -2.56 3.41
N THR A 80 2.72 -1.81 4.39
CA THR A 80 3.61 -0.67 4.15
C THR A 80 4.90 -0.84 4.94
N ILE A 81 6.04 -0.85 4.25
CA ILE A 81 7.35 -0.88 4.88
C ILE A 81 7.86 0.56 5.06
N ILE A 82 8.03 0.96 6.32
CA ILE A 82 8.53 2.28 6.70
C ILE A 82 9.88 2.10 7.41
N PRO A 83 11.01 2.43 6.77
CA PRO A 83 12.30 2.41 7.42
C PRO A 83 12.36 3.55 8.44
N ILE A 84 12.92 3.25 9.61
CA ILE A 84 13.10 4.20 10.70
C ILE A 84 14.60 4.28 10.98
N CYS A 85 15.16 5.48 10.96
CA CYS A 85 16.50 5.75 11.48
C CYS A 85 16.34 6.30 12.90
N LYS A 86 17.05 5.70 13.86
CA LYS A 86 17.23 6.25 15.19
C LYS A 86 18.63 6.86 15.24
N ASP A 87 18.75 8.12 15.64
CA ASP A 87 20.06 8.70 15.94
C ASP A 87 20.65 7.93 17.13
N VAL A 88 21.84 7.35 16.92
CA VAL A 88 22.61 6.62 17.94
C VAL A 88 23.50 7.61 18.68
#